data_AF-A0A2S4KL28-F1
#
_entry.id   AF-A0A2S4KL28-F1
#
_cell.length_a   1.000
_cell.length_b   1.000
_cell.length_c   1.000
_cell.angle_alpha   90.00
_cell.angle_beta   90.00
_cell.angle_gamma   90.00
#
_symmetry.space_group_name_H-M   'P 1'
#
loop_
_entity.id
_entity.type
_entity.pdbx_description
1 polymer ?
#
loop_
_entity_poly.entity_id
_entity_poly.type
_entity_poly.pdbx_seq_one_letter_code
_entity_poly.pdbx_strand_id
1 'polypeptide(L)'
;MASQRGPEPGRPPNGKIVRLIDNHLLIDLAQAVYPDRSAAHHELRRKIREPVFNAARELAQKGRTILMTACLAENDGDVAVFQEQLGMVRGTAIPLSWANLHCEQAVLEQRVASEERRDGTKTKLTDVAVVRKLVSEHRLLRPSRHDVESATLVIETLDSTAEEKG
;
A
#
# COMPACT_ATOMS: atom_id res chain seq x y z
N MET A 1 -18.15 48.95 10.42
CA MET A 1 -18.99 47.74 10.44
C MET A 1 -18.35 46.70 9.54
N ALA A 2 -17.58 45.77 10.11
CA ALA A 2 -17.00 44.64 9.38
C ALA A 2 -17.82 43.39 9.70
N SER A 3 -18.48 42.83 8.70
CA SER A 3 -19.26 41.60 8.80
C SER A 3 -18.31 40.42 8.93
N GLN A 4 -18.25 39.82 10.12
CA GLN A 4 -17.65 38.50 10.31
C GLN A 4 -18.62 37.46 9.74
N ARG A 5 -18.32 36.92 8.56
CA ARG A 5 -18.99 35.71 8.08
C ARG A 5 -18.54 34.56 8.96
N GLY A 6 -19.47 33.98 9.71
CA GLY A 6 -19.25 32.76 10.48
C GLY A 6 -18.90 31.58 9.55
N PRO A 7 -18.28 30.52 10.09
CA PRO A 7 -17.92 29.33 9.32
C PRO A 7 -19.18 28.67 8.74
N GLU A 8 -19.17 28.36 7.43
CA GLU A 8 -20.26 27.63 6.81
C GLU A 8 -20.41 26.23 7.40
N PRO A 9 -21.64 25.81 7.77
CA PRO A 9 -21.89 24.50 8.36
C PRO A 9 -21.65 23.42 7.31
N GLY A 10 -20.65 22.57 7.55
CA GLY A 10 -20.32 21.42 6.71
C GLY A 10 -18.93 21.46 6.07
N ARG A 11 -18.14 22.52 6.25
CA ARG A 11 -16.73 22.53 5.82
C ARG A 11 -15.88 21.77 6.84
N PRO A 12 -15.31 20.59 6.52
CA PRO A 12 -14.42 19.90 7.46
C PRO A 12 -13.18 20.78 7.73
N PRO A 13 -12.68 20.82 8.97
CA PRO A 13 -11.59 21.70 9.36
C PRO A 13 -10.27 21.19 8.78
N ASN A 14 -9.83 21.64 7.59
CA ASN A 14 -8.51 21.38 6.97
C ASN A 14 -7.93 19.95 7.12
N GLY A 15 -8.76 18.95 7.36
CA GLY A 15 -8.38 17.55 7.46
C GLY A 15 -8.47 16.97 6.07
N LYS A 16 -7.33 16.71 5.44
CA LYS A 16 -7.29 15.95 4.19
C LYS A 16 -8.04 14.65 4.43
N ILE A 17 -9.12 14.41 3.68
CA ILE A 17 -9.89 13.18 3.87
C ILE A 17 -9.11 12.05 3.22
N VAL A 18 -8.55 11.19 4.06
CA VAL A 18 -7.76 10.03 3.67
C VAL A 18 -8.67 8.80 3.52
N ARG A 19 -8.37 7.96 2.53
CA ARG A 19 -8.95 6.63 2.37
C ARG A 19 -7.83 5.60 2.33
N LEU A 20 -7.94 4.56 3.16
CA LEU A 20 -7.00 3.45 3.19
C LEU A 20 -7.52 2.30 2.34
N ILE A 21 -6.72 1.85 1.39
CA ILE A 21 -6.92 0.59 0.67
C ILE A 21 -5.88 -0.40 1.23
N ASP A 22 -6.30 -1.22 2.20
CA ASP A 22 -5.49 -2.31 2.74
C ASP A 22 -5.39 -3.40 1.67
N ASN A 23 -4.17 -3.79 1.30
CA ASN A 23 -3.90 -4.87 0.35
C ASN A 23 -4.68 -6.16 0.67
N HIS A 24 -4.92 -6.44 1.95
CA HIS A 24 -5.67 -7.62 2.38
C HIS A 24 -7.11 -7.63 1.88
N LEU A 25 -7.78 -6.48 1.74
CA LEU A 25 -9.15 -6.45 1.19
C LEU A 25 -9.22 -7.03 -0.23
N LEU A 26 -8.15 -6.87 -1.01
CA LEU A 26 -8.05 -7.38 -2.37
C LEU A 26 -7.60 -8.84 -2.40
N ILE A 27 -6.70 -9.24 -1.48
CA ILE A 27 -6.19 -10.61 -1.38
C ILE A 27 -7.26 -11.56 -0.83
N ASP A 28 -7.90 -11.19 0.27
CA ASP A 28 -8.80 -12.06 1.02
C ASP A 28 -10.04 -12.42 0.19
N LEU A 29 -10.53 -11.50 -0.66
CA LEU A 29 -11.61 -11.77 -1.60
C LEU A 29 -11.23 -12.82 -2.65
N ALA A 30 -10.04 -12.69 -3.24
CA ALA A 30 -9.55 -13.69 -4.20
C ALA A 30 -9.28 -15.03 -3.52
N GLN A 31 -8.76 -15.00 -2.28
CA GLN A 31 -8.48 -16.20 -1.49
C GLN A 31 -9.74 -16.95 -1.06
N ALA A 32 -10.85 -16.24 -0.80
CA ALA A 32 -12.13 -16.87 -0.49
C ALA A 32 -12.69 -17.70 -1.67
N VAL A 33 -12.34 -17.34 -2.91
CA VAL A 33 -12.77 -18.07 -4.13
C VAL A 33 -11.74 -19.12 -4.55
N TYR A 34 -10.46 -18.75 -4.52
CA TYR A 34 -9.31 -19.60 -4.85
C TYR A 34 -8.37 -19.63 -3.64
N PRO A 35 -8.51 -20.62 -2.73
CA PRO A 35 -7.73 -20.68 -1.49
C PRO A 35 -6.23 -20.88 -1.71
N ASP A 36 -5.87 -21.48 -2.84
CA ASP A 36 -4.50 -21.61 -3.30
C ASP A 36 -4.07 -20.38 -4.10
N ARG A 37 -2.78 -20.04 -4.05
CA ARG A 37 -2.21 -18.94 -4.85
C ARG A 37 -1.97 -19.36 -6.30
N SER A 38 -3.00 -19.93 -6.92
CA SER A 38 -2.97 -20.41 -8.30
C SER A 38 -2.98 -19.26 -9.31
N ALA A 39 -2.72 -19.57 -10.59
CA ALA A 39 -2.88 -18.60 -11.67
C ALA A 39 -4.29 -17.98 -11.70
N ALA A 40 -5.32 -18.77 -11.40
CA ALA A 40 -6.71 -18.30 -11.30
C ALA A 40 -6.90 -17.30 -10.15
N HIS A 41 -6.29 -17.54 -8.99
CA HIS A 41 -6.25 -16.59 -7.87
C HIS A 41 -5.63 -15.25 -8.30
N HIS A 42 -4.46 -15.29 -8.95
CA HIS A 42 -3.76 -14.09 -9.39
C HIS A 42 -4.56 -13.29 -10.42
N GLU A 43 -5.21 -13.98 -11.37
CA GLU A 43 -6.05 -13.34 -12.38
C GLU A 43 -7.33 -12.74 -11.77
N LEU A 44 -7.96 -13.41 -10.81
CA LEU A 44 -9.11 -12.84 -10.09
C LEU A 44 -8.69 -11.59 -9.30
N ARG A 45 -7.55 -11.64 -8.60
CA ARG A 45 -7.02 -10.48 -7.87
C ARG A 45 -6.75 -9.31 -8.82
N ARG A 46 -6.25 -9.55 -10.03
CA ARG A 46 -6.08 -8.53 -11.08
C ARG A 46 -7.42 -7.90 -11.47
N LYS A 47 -8.44 -8.72 -11.77
CA LYS A 47 -9.79 -8.25 -12.12
C LYS A 47 -10.47 -7.46 -11.01
N ILE A 48 -10.19 -7.77 -9.74
CA ILE A 48 -10.71 -7.02 -8.58
C ILE A 48 -10.01 -5.65 -8.46
N ARG A 49 -8.70 -5.57 -8.70
CA ARG A 49 -7.94 -4.32 -8.54
C ARG A 49 -8.40 -3.23 -9.50
N GLU A 50 -8.67 -3.58 -10.76
CA GLU A 50 -9.02 -2.61 -11.82
C GLU A 50 -10.17 -1.65 -11.42
N PRO A 51 -11.39 -2.12 -11.05
CA PRO A 51 -12.46 -1.23 -10.64
C PRO A 51 -12.14 -0.46 -9.35
N VAL A 52 -11.37 -1.04 -8.42
CA VAL A 52 -10.96 -0.37 -7.19
C VAL A 52 -10.01 0.79 -7.50
N PHE A 53 -9.06 0.60 -8.42
CA PHE A 53 -8.09 1.61 -8.84
C PHE A 53 -8.77 2.74 -9.62
N ASN A 54 -9.78 2.42 -10.45
CA ASN A 54 -10.62 3.43 -11.11
C ASN A 54 -11.37 4.30 -10.09
N ALA A 55 -12.01 3.70 -9.09
CA ALA A 55 -12.69 4.44 -8.03
C ALA A 55 -11.72 5.29 -7.20
N ALA A 56 -10.53 4.75 -6.88
CA ALA A 56 -9.48 5.47 -6.17
C ALA A 56 -9.00 6.69 -6.96
N ARG A 57 -8.81 6.55 -8.27
CA ARG A 57 -8.48 7.66 -9.18
C ARG A 57 -9.53 8.76 -9.14
N GLU A 58 -10.81 8.42 -9.26
CA GLU A 58 -11.89 9.41 -9.19
C GLU A 58 -11.91 10.15 -7.84
N LEU A 59 -11.68 9.45 -6.74
CA LEU A 59 -11.60 10.05 -5.40
C LEU A 59 -10.38 10.99 -5.30
N ALA A 60 -9.24 10.59 -5.84
CA ALA A 60 -8.03 11.42 -5.87
C ALA A 60 -8.24 12.70 -6.68
N GLN A 61 -8.91 12.60 -7.84
CA GLN A 61 -9.29 13.76 -8.66
C GLN A 61 -10.24 14.72 -7.93
N LYS A 62 -11.07 14.21 -7.00
CA LYS A 62 -11.92 15.00 -6.10
C LYS A 62 -11.17 15.56 -4.88
N GLY A 63 -9.83 15.51 -4.88
CA GLY A 63 -8.98 16.05 -3.83
C GLY A 63 -8.83 15.18 -2.58
N ARG A 64 -9.20 13.89 -2.64
CA ARG A 64 -9.00 12.93 -1.54
C ARG A 64 -7.59 12.36 -1.59
N THR A 65 -7.02 12.06 -0.42
CA THR A 65 -5.76 11.31 -0.35
C THR A 65 -6.06 9.83 -0.27
N ILE A 66 -5.45 9.03 -1.13
CA ILE A 66 -5.54 7.58 -1.09
C ILE A 66 -4.23 7.03 -0.53
N LEU A 67 -4.32 6.31 0.58
CA LEU A 67 -3.21 5.55 1.14
C LEU A 67 -3.42 4.09 0.79
N MET A 68 -2.40 3.47 0.21
CA MET A 68 -2.44 2.05 -0.15
C MET A 68 -1.31 1.33 0.53
N THR A 69 -1.58 0.17 1.10
CA THR A 69 -0.51 -0.75 1.52
C THR A 69 -0.22 -1.72 0.38
N ALA A 70 1.04 -2.07 0.21
CA ALA A 70 1.48 -3.07 -0.76
C ALA A 70 2.77 -3.72 -0.27
N CYS A 71 3.02 -4.94 -0.72
CA CYS A 71 4.29 -5.62 -0.55
C CYS A 71 4.66 -6.16 -1.93
N LEU A 72 5.48 -5.40 -2.66
CA LEU A 72 5.88 -5.68 -4.04
C LEU A 72 7.38 -5.92 -4.05
N ALA A 73 7.82 -7.02 -4.66
CA ALA A 73 9.23 -7.32 -4.87
C ALA A 73 9.69 -6.91 -6.29
N GLU A 74 11.00 -6.89 -6.50
CA GLU A 74 11.65 -6.65 -7.81
C GLU A 74 11.52 -7.87 -8.73
N ASN A 75 10.28 -8.24 -9.07
CA ASN A 75 9.96 -9.30 -10.04
C ASN A 75 8.89 -8.83 -11.02
N ASP A 76 8.81 -9.45 -12.20
CA ASP A 76 7.92 -9.02 -13.29
C ASP A 76 6.44 -8.93 -12.89
N GLY A 77 5.97 -9.86 -12.05
CA GLY A 77 4.59 -9.88 -11.59
C GLY A 77 4.25 -8.68 -10.71
N ASP A 78 5.11 -8.37 -9.75
CA ASP A 78 4.92 -7.24 -8.85
C ASP A 78 5.20 -5.89 -9.54
N VAL A 79 6.14 -5.85 -10.50
CA VAL A 79 6.36 -4.69 -11.37
C VAL A 79 5.09 -4.38 -12.17
N ALA A 80 4.40 -5.40 -12.70
CA ALA A 80 3.13 -5.19 -13.39
C ALA A 80 2.06 -4.58 -12.47
N VAL A 81 1.97 -5.01 -11.22
CA VAL A 81 1.06 -4.41 -10.21
C VAL A 81 1.43 -2.95 -9.94
N PHE A 82 2.71 -2.63 -9.83
CA PHE A 82 3.17 -1.25 -9.69
C PHE A 82 2.76 -0.40 -10.89
N GLN A 83 2.87 -0.92 -12.12
CA GLN A 83 2.42 -0.21 -13.32
C GLN A 83 0.90 0.03 -13.33
N GLU A 84 0.10 -0.90 -12.82
CA GLU A 84 -1.34 -0.68 -12.61
C GLU A 84 -1.60 0.49 -11.64
N GLN A 85 -0.86 0.57 -10.53
CA GLN A 85 -0.97 1.66 -9.55
C GLN A 85 -0.53 3.00 -10.13
N LEU A 86 0.58 3.02 -10.87
CA LEU A 86 1.06 4.20 -11.57
C LEU A 86 0.04 4.71 -12.61
N GLY A 87 -0.66 3.79 -13.27
CA GLY A 87 -1.73 4.09 -14.21
C GLY A 87 -2.87 4.93 -13.63
N MET A 88 -3.08 4.90 -12.30
CA MET A 88 -4.11 5.73 -11.65
C MET A 88 -3.82 7.23 -11.76
N VAL A 89 -2.55 7.63 -11.76
CA VAL A 89 -2.13 9.04 -11.75
C VAL A 89 -1.52 9.50 -13.07
N ARG A 90 -1.22 8.58 -13.98
CA ARG A 90 -0.60 8.87 -15.28
C ARG A 90 -1.40 9.91 -16.06
N GLY A 91 -0.72 10.94 -16.56
CA GLY A 91 -1.34 12.04 -17.32
C GLY A 91 -2.22 12.98 -16.47
N THR A 92 -2.09 12.93 -15.14
CA THR A 92 -2.76 13.85 -14.22
C THR A 92 -1.74 14.67 -13.45
N ALA A 93 -2.17 15.76 -12.82
CA ALA A 93 -1.33 16.54 -11.90
C ALA A 93 -1.23 15.92 -10.49
N ILE A 94 -1.86 14.76 -10.26
CA ILE A 94 -1.91 14.10 -8.95
C ILE A 94 -0.57 13.38 -8.73
N PRO A 95 0.15 13.67 -7.63
CA PRO A 95 1.38 12.95 -7.32
C PRO A 95 1.10 11.55 -6.78
N LEU A 96 1.98 10.60 -7.11
CA LEU A 96 2.10 9.33 -6.43
C LEU A 96 3.29 9.40 -5.47
N SER A 97 3.05 9.14 -4.19
CA SER A 97 4.11 9.00 -3.19
C SER A 97 4.31 7.51 -2.90
N TRP A 98 5.53 7.03 -3.11
CA TRP A 98 5.94 5.66 -2.84
C TRP A 98 6.92 5.63 -1.67
N ALA A 99 6.57 4.89 -0.61
CA ALA A 99 7.42 4.75 0.55
C ALA A 99 7.73 3.27 0.82
N ASN A 100 9.01 2.91 0.77
CA ASN A 100 9.45 1.59 1.24
C ASN A 100 9.73 1.67 2.74
N LEU A 101 9.03 0.82 3.50
CA LEU A 101 9.26 0.66 4.94
C LEU A 101 10.30 -0.43 5.15
N HIS A 102 11.42 -0.07 5.77
CA HIS A 102 12.45 -1.00 6.17
C HIS A 102 12.50 -1.11 7.69
N CYS A 103 12.94 -2.25 8.19
CA CYS A 103 13.35 -2.42 9.58
C CYS A 103 14.50 -3.41 9.62
N GLU A 104 15.28 -3.34 10.69
CA GLU A 104 16.33 -4.33 10.94
C GLU A 104 15.76 -5.75 10.97
N GLN A 105 16.53 -6.71 10.45
CA GLN A 105 16.09 -8.10 10.39
C GLN A 105 15.75 -8.65 11.77
N ALA A 106 16.54 -8.34 12.80
CA ALA A 106 16.25 -8.77 14.17
C ALA A 106 14.90 -8.26 14.68
N VAL A 107 14.56 -7.00 14.41
CA VAL A 107 13.26 -6.40 14.79
C VAL A 107 12.12 -7.02 14.00
N LEU A 108 12.32 -7.28 12.71
CA LEU A 108 11.31 -7.97 11.90
C LEU A 108 11.01 -9.38 12.44
N GLU A 109 12.06 -10.13 12.78
CA GLU A 109 11.93 -11.48 13.34
C GLU A 109 11.21 -11.47 14.68
N GLN A 110 11.54 -10.52 15.57
CA GLN A 110 10.81 -10.32 16.83
C GLN A 110 9.33 -10.02 16.60
N ARG A 111 9.01 -9.09 15.69
CA ARG A 111 7.61 -8.73 15.36
C ARG A 111 6.85 -9.90 14.75
N VAL A 112 7.50 -10.74 13.95
CA VAL A 112 6.90 -11.92 13.33
C VAL A 112 6.59 -13.00 14.35
N ALA A 113 7.48 -13.17 15.34
CA ALA A 113 7.32 -14.15 16.42
C ALA A 113 6.44 -13.68 17.59
N SER A 114 6.04 -12.39 17.62
CA SER A 114 5.33 -11.82 18.76
C SER A 114 3.96 -12.46 18.99
N GLU A 115 3.56 -12.54 20.27
CA GLU A 115 2.25 -13.06 20.66
C GLU A 115 1.12 -12.25 20.04
N GLU A 116 1.22 -10.92 20.04
CA GLU A 116 0.26 -10.03 19.38
C GLU A 116 0.03 -10.41 17.90
N ARG A 117 1.10 -10.77 17.19
CA ARG A 117 1.01 -11.14 15.78
C ARG A 117 0.42 -12.54 15.57
N ARG A 118 0.73 -13.47 16.48
CA ARG A 118 0.20 -14.85 16.45
C ARG A 118 -1.27 -14.92 16.81
N ASP A 119 -1.68 -14.14 17.80
CA ASP A 119 -3.03 -14.14 18.35
C ASP A 119 -3.94 -13.12 17.64
N GLY A 120 -3.39 -12.40 16.66
CA GLY A 120 -4.12 -11.45 15.83
C GLY A 120 -5.23 -12.10 15.00
N THR A 121 -6.28 -11.32 14.72
CA THR A 121 -7.47 -11.79 13.99
C THR A 121 -7.25 -12.02 12.48
N LYS A 122 -6.10 -11.62 11.94
CA LYS A 122 -5.74 -11.78 10.52
C LYS A 122 -4.71 -12.90 10.38
N THR A 123 -4.84 -13.72 9.33
CA THR A 123 -3.83 -14.71 8.93
C THR A 123 -2.55 -14.01 8.47
N LYS A 124 -1.67 -13.70 9.43
CA LYS A 124 -0.37 -13.08 9.18
C LYS A 124 0.72 -14.15 9.17
N LEU A 125 1.82 -13.82 8.48
CA LEU A 125 3.03 -14.62 8.54
C LEU A 125 3.63 -14.51 9.96
N THR A 126 3.82 -15.67 10.59
CA THR A 126 4.36 -15.84 11.94
C THR A 126 5.60 -16.74 11.97
N ASP A 127 5.93 -17.39 10.85
CA ASP A 127 7.12 -18.23 10.72
C ASP A 127 8.35 -17.38 10.38
N VAL A 128 9.28 -17.31 11.34
CA VAL A 128 10.55 -16.58 11.23
C VAL A 128 11.44 -17.15 10.12
N ALA A 129 11.46 -18.46 9.91
CA ALA A 129 12.30 -19.08 8.89
C ALA A 129 11.82 -18.69 7.48
N VAL A 130 10.50 -18.63 7.27
CA VAL A 130 9.92 -18.13 6.03
C VAL A 130 10.27 -16.67 5.79
N VAL A 131 10.22 -15.82 6.82
CA VAL A 131 10.62 -14.41 6.70
C VAL A 131 12.08 -14.24 6.34
N ARG A 132 12.98 -14.99 7.00
CA ARG A 132 14.42 -14.99 6.68
C ARG A 132 14.65 -15.32 5.21
N LYS A 133 13.99 -16.38 4.73
CA LYS A 133 14.06 -16.80 3.33
C LYS A 133 13.58 -15.68 2.40
N LEU A 134 12.39 -15.11 2.64
CA LEU A 134 11.83 -14.04 1.81
C LEU A 134 12.73 -12.81 1.73
N VAL A 135 13.30 -12.36 2.86
CA VAL A 135 14.20 -11.20 2.90
C VAL A 135 15.54 -11.49 2.22
N SER A 136 16.03 -12.73 2.28
CA SER A 136 17.28 -13.12 1.60
C SER A 136 17.12 -13.29 0.09
N GLU A 137 15.95 -13.73 -0.37
CA GLU A 137 15.71 -14.09 -1.78
C GLU A 137 15.07 -12.94 -2.58
N HIS A 138 14.46 -11.98 -1.91
CA HIS A 138 13.71 -10.91 -2.57
C HIS A 138 14.11 -9.53 -2.07
N ARG A 139 14.03 -8.56 -2.98
CA ARG A 139 14.17 -7.13 -2.68
C ARG A 139 12.84 -6.45 -2.92
N LEU A 140 12.48 -5.51 -2.04
CA LEU A 140 11.32 -4.65 -2.26
C LEU A 140 11.53 -3.82 -3.52
N LEU A 141 10.46 -3.69 -4.30
CA LEU A 141 10.47 -2.89 -5.52
C LEU A 141 10.94 -1.46 -5.24
N ARG A 142 11.92 -1.01 -6.01
CA ARG A 142 12.39 0.37 -6.01
C ARG A 142 12.05 1.01 -7.35
N PRO A 143 10.99 1.84 -7.42
CA PRO A 143 10.70 2.58 -8.63
C PRO A 143 11.90 3.43 -9.06
N SER A 144 12.23 3.43 -10.35
CA SER A 144 13.21 4.34 -10.91
C SER A 144 12.52 5.58 -11.48
N ARG A 145 13.28 6.66 -11.65
CA ARG A 145 12.76 7.87 -12.32
C ARG A 145 12.35 7.61 -13.77
N HIS A 146 12.92 6.60 -14.42
CA HIS A 146 12.58 6.21 -15.78
C HIS A 146 11.22 5.49 -15.87
N ASP A 147 10.75 4.88 -14.78
CA ASP A 147 9.47 4.18 -14.77
C ASP A 147 8.26 5.13 -14.81
N VAL A 148 8.49 6.45 -14.69
CA VAL A 148 7.48 7.46 -14.35
C VAL A 148 7.52 8.73 -15.20
N GLU A 149 8.00 8.66 -16.45
CA GLU A 149 8.10 9.82 -17.36
C GLU A 149 6.80 10.64 -17.52
N SER A 150 5.64 10.06 -17.18
CA SER A 150 4.31 10.67 -17.29
C SER A 150 3.57 10.86 -15.94
N ALA A 151 4.27 10.75 -14.81
CA ALA A 151 3.70 10.90 -13.47
C ALA A 151 4.67 11.59 -12.51
N THR A 152 4.14 12.41 -11.59
CA THR A 152 4.93 12.95 -10.49
C THR A 152 5.09 11.88 -9.42
N LEU A 153 6.28 11.27 -9.35
CA LEU A 153 6.62 10.27 -8.33
C LEU A 153 7.53 10.87 -7.25
N VAL A 154 7.13 10.72 -6.00
CA VAL A 154 7.96 10.99 -4.82
C VAL A 154 8.34 9.66 -4.21
N ILE A 155 9.64 9.38 -4.07
CA ILE A 155 10.15 8.12 -3.49
C ILE A 155 10.77 8.42 -2.14
N GLU A 156 10.32 7.71 -1.12
CA GLU A 156 10.85 7.77 0.23
C GLU A 156 11.24 6.37 0.71
N THR A 157 12.24 6.32 1.58
CA THR A 157 12.63 5.13 2.32
C THR A 157 12.54 5.50 3.79
N LEU A 158 11.73 4.77 4.53
CA LEU A 158 11.48 5.04 5.94
C LEU A 158 12.01 3.88 6.77
N ASP A 159 12.79 4.22 7.79
CA ASP A 159 13.19 3.27 8.81
C ASP A 159 12.09 3.19 9.87
N SER A 160 11.57 1.98 10.07
CA SER A 160 10.54 1.65 11.05
C SER A 160 11.11 0.87 12.25
N THR A 161 12.44 0.88 12.38
CA THR A 161 13.18 0.41 13.55
C THR A 161 13.00 1.45 14.66
N ALA A 162 11.83 1.48 15.27
CA ALA A 162 11.60 2.20 16.51
C ALA A 162 11.97 1.29 17.68
N GLU A 163 12.86 1.77 18.56
CA GLU A 163 13.01 1.25 19.92
C GLU A 163 11.68 1.45 20.64
N GLU A 164 11.04 0.37 21.09
CA GLU A 164 10.08 0.48 22.19
C GLU A 164 10.88 0.92 23.43
N LYS A 165 10.91 2.23 23.68
CA LYS A 165 11.34 2.74 24.98
C LYS A 165 10.19 2.57 25.97
N GLY A 166 10.35 1.59 26.86
CA GLY A 166 9.80 1.59 28.22
C GLY A 166 8.49 0.84 28.40
#